data_AF-A0A419I7P8-F1
#
_entry.id   AF-A0A419I7P8-F1
#
_cell.length_a   1.000
_cell.length_b   1.000
_cell.length_c   1.000
_cell.angle_alpha   90.00
_cell.angle_beta   90.00
_cell.angle_gamma   90.00
#
_symmetry.space_group_name_H-M   'P 1'
#
loop_
_entity.id
_entity.type
_entity.pdbx_description
1 polymer ?
#
loop_
_entity_poly.entity_id
_entity_poly.type
_entity_poly.pdbx_seq_one_letter_code
_entity_poly.pdbx_strand_id
1 'polypeptide(L)'
;MERDDYLETAVRDVLTGDDLAVDRRIGHAALLLATAGAAGPADRLITQWQTVTGRPASALAPDAVRARGWAMLFEARGDRPQWAESLPPLDLDAEERAHQAFLTRQVSDLDGLFEGSPVAGAIGALAPGRPDPVRAALAAGDPDGWAGLVTNRPEPDVAALAATRPLARRLVEGADPLGLGPDWPQQCAGALIAALRERYPAGTRSWPDLIAAILRLRGQRPGRPATPAGIAAAEHRLGVRLPDDYRDFLTVTDGLPADVVFPRLLPAAELRTEDDVVIISAPATVLLARTGGDWHAVEVDLTFGSSAHPSFRALLERHLRLLEASA
;
A
#
# COMPACT_ATOMS: atom_id res chain seq x y z
N MET A 1 21.92 3.75 4.15
CA MET A 1 21.03 4.13 3.06
C MET A 1 20.55 5.52 3.41
N GLU A 2 20.61 6.48 2.47
CA GLU A 2 20.00 7.79 2.71
C GLU A 2 18.48 7.67 2.52
N ARG A 3 17.73 8.00 3.58
CA ARG A 3 16.30 7.70 3.69
C ARG A 3 15.45 8.46 2.66
N ASP A 4 15.76 9.73 2.48
CA ASP A 4 15.02 10.62 1.58
C ASP A 4 15.32 10.26 0.12
N ASP A 5 16.59 10.04 -0.21
CA ASP A 5 17.04 9.57 -1.53
C ASP A 5 16.43 8.22 -1.92
N TYR A 6 16.36 7.28 -0.98
CA TYR A 6 15.68 6.00 -1.20
C TYR A 6 14.20 6.23 -1.52
N LEU A 7 13.52 7.06 -0.73
CA LEU A 7 12.09 7.30 -0.88
C LEU A 7 11.77 7.98 -2.23
N GLU A 8 12.53 9.01 -2.60
CA GLU A 8 12.39 9.70 -3.88
C GLU A 8 12.59 8.72 -5.05
N THR A 9 13.65 7.92 -5.00
CA THR A 9 13.94 6.90 -6.01
C THR A 9 12.83 5.86 -6.09
N ALA A 10 12.35 5.37 -4.94
CA ALA A 10 11.31 4.36 -4.87
C ALA A 10 9.97 4.87 -5.43
N VAL A 11 9.58 6.11 -5.10
CA VAL A 11 8.38 6.74 -5.65
C VAL A 11 8.51 6.91 -7.17
N ARG A 12 9.65 7.42 -7.66
CA ARG A 12 9.91 7.56 -9.10
C ARG A 12 9.82 6.22 -9.83
N ASP A 13 10.41 5.16 -9.27
CA ASP A 13 10.38 3.83 -9.87
C ASP A 13 8.95 3.27 -9.92
N VAL A 14 8.16 3.49 -8.85
CA VAL A 14 6.75 3.10 -8.84
C VAL A 14 5.96 3.86 -9.90
N LEU A 15 6.17 5.16 -10.06
CA LEU A 15 5.43 5.97 -11.03
C LEU A 15 5.81 5.68 -12.49
N THR A 16 7.09 5.43 -12.76
CA THR A 16 7.63 5.44 -14.15
C THR A 16 8.18 4.10 -14.65
N GLY A 17 8.46 3.14 -13.76
CA GLY A 17 9.04 1.84 -14.14
C GLY A 17 8.09 0.98 -14.97
N ASP A 18 8.57 -0.13 -15.54
CA ASP A 18 7.66 -1.17 -16.04
C ASP A 18 7.02 -1.95 -14.88
N ASP A 19 6.02 -2.78 -15.19
CA ASP A 19 5.25 -3.50 -14.19
C ASP A 19 6.09 -4.46 -13.33
N LEU A 20 7.18 -5.01 -13.89
CA LEU A 20 8.11 -5.89 -13.17
C LEU A 20 9.02 -5.08 -12.23
N ALA A 21 9.46 -3.90 -12.66
CA ALA A 21 10.22 -2.97 -11.84
C ALA A 21 9.40 -2.49 -10.65
N VAL A 22 8.10 -2.20 -10.84
CA VAL A 22 7.18 -1.88 -9.74
C VAL A 22 7.11 -3.03 -8.74
N ASP A 23 6.92 -4.26 -9.20
CA ASP A 23 6.80 -5.43 -8.29
C ASP A 23 8.08 -5.66 -7.50
N ARG A 24 9.24 -5.51 -8.15
CA ARG A 24 10.54 -5.60 -7.48
C ARG A 24 10.70 -4.51 -6.43
N ARG A 25 10.33 -3.27 -6.74
CA ARG A 25 10.43 -2.11 -5.84
C ARG A 25 9.49 -2.23 -4.65
N ILE A 26 8.22 -2.60 -4.88
CA ILE A 26 7.24 -2.82 -3.83
C ILE A 26 7.64 -4.01 -2.95
N GLY A 27 8.08 -5.12 -3.55
CA GLY A 27 8.53 -6.29 -2.83
C GLY A 27 9.76 -6.02 -1.95
N HIS A 28 10.72 -5.26 -2.48
CA HIS A 28 11.87 -4.80 -1.71
C HIS A 28 11.44 -3.87 -0.56
N ALA A 29 10.66 -2.84 -0.86
CA ALA A 29 10.22 -1.87 0.14
C ALA A 29 9.44 -2.54 1.27
N ALA A 30 8.45 -3.38 0.95
CA ALA A 30 7.68 -4.08 1.96
C ALA A 30 8.56 -4.97 2.86
N LEU A 31 9.54 -5.66 2.28
CA LEU A 31 10.47 -6.46 3.06
C LEU A 31 11.39 -5.60 3.94
N LEU A 32 11.88 -4.48 3.42
CA LEU A 32 12.65 -3.48 4.17
C LEU A 32 11.85 -2.99 5.39
N LEU A 33 10.58 -2.61 5.20
CA LEU A 33 9.68 -2.19 6.28
C LEU A 33 9.50 -3.31 7.33
N ALA A 34 9.24 -4.54 6.89
CA ALA A 34 9.07 -5.68 7.78
C ALA A 34 10.35 -5.98 8.58
N THR A 35 11.53 -5.88 7.95
CA THR A 35 12.83 -6.05 8.63
C THR A 35 13.18 -4.93 9.59
N ALA A 36 12.53 -3.76 9.49
CA ALA A 36 12.67 -2.67 10.45
C ALA A 36 11.65 -2.75 11.60
N GLY A 37 11.02 -3.92 11.80
CA GLY A 37 9.98 -4.12 12.82
C GLY A 37 8.62 -3.51 12.46
N ALA A 38 8.45 -2.94 11.27
CA ALA A 38 7.23 -2.27 10.83
C ALA A 38 6.34 -3.20 9.97
N ALA A 39 5.94 -4.33 10.54
CA ALA A 39 5.10 -5.33 9.85
C ALA A 39 3.75 -4.77 9.39
N GLY A 40 3.09 -3.94 10.20
CA GLY A 40 1.81 -3.31 9.83
C GLY A 40 1.92 -2.43 8.56
N PRO A 41 2.84 -1.46 8.51
CA PRO A 41 3.13 -0.71 7.28
C PRO A 41 3.48 -1.58 6.07
N ALA A 42 4.24 -2.66 6.26
CA ALA A 42 4.58 -3.61 5.19
C ALA A 42 3.33 -4.34 4.64
N ASP A 43 2.51 -4.90 5.53
CA ASP A 43 1.29 -5.62 5.16
C ASP A 43 0.28 -4.71 4.46
N ARG A 44 0.14 -3.46 4.94
CA ARG A 44 -0.70 -2.43 4.30
C ARG A 44 -0.23 -2.12 2.89
N LEU A 45 1.08 -1.94 2.68
CA LEU A 45 1.65 -1.66 1.36
C LEU A 45 1.36 -2.80 0.37
N ILE A 46 1.59 -4.06 0.78
CA ILE A 46 1.34 -5.23 -0.08
C ILE A 46 -0.15 -5.38 -0.40
N THR A 47 -1.02 -5.22 0.60
CA THR A 47 -2.47 -5.30 0.42
C THR A 47 -2.97 -4.27 -0.58
N GLN A 48 -2.47 -3.03 -0.50
CA GLN A 48 -2.82 -1.98 -1.45
C GLN A 48 -2.30 -2.28 -2.86
N TRP A 49 -1.06 -2.76 -2.99
CA TRP A 49 -0.50 -3.19 -4.28
C TRP A 49 -1.33 -4.32 -4.92
N GLN A 50 -1.71 -5.35 -4.16
CA GLN A 50 -2.59 -6.41 -4.66
C GLN A 50 -3.95 -5.86 -5.10
N THR A 51 -4.51 -4.93 -4.32
CA THR A 51 -5.81 -4.33 -4.61
C THR A 51 -5.77 -3.53 -5.92
N VAL A 52 -4.74 -2.73 -6.15
CA VAL A 52 -4.66 -1.86 -7.33
C VAL A 52 -4.18 -2.57 -8.59
N THR A 53 -3.43 -3.66 -8.46
CA THR A 53 -2.85 -4.37 -9.63
C THR A 53 -3.54 -5.72 -9.92
N GLY A 54 -4.25 -6.30 -8.95
CA GLY A 54 -4.83 -7.65 -9.06
C GLY A 54 -3.82 -8.79 -9.13
N ARG A 55 -2.52 -8.51 -8.93
CA ARG A 55 -1.44 -9.49 -9.07
C ARG A 55 -1.23 -10.33 -7.81
N PRO A 56 -0.81 -11.60 -7.92
CA PRO A 56 -0.56 -12.46 -6.78
C PRO A 56 0.72 -12.07 -6.04
N ALA A 57 0.78 -12.26 -4.71
CA ALA A 57 1.95 -11.93 -3.89
C ALA A 57 3.23 -12.67 -4.31
N SER A 58 3.11 -13.79 -5.02
CA SER A 58 4.27 -14.48 -5.63
C SER A 58 5.10 -13.59 -6.54
N ALA A 59 4.53 -12.53 -7.12
CA ALA A 59 5.28 -11.54 -7.91
C ALA A 59 6.25 -10.69 -7.07
N LEU A 60 5.98 -10.52 -5.77
CA LEU A 60 6.83 -9.76 -4.84
C LEU A 60 8.00 -10.60 -4.28
N ALA A 61 7.92 -11.93 -4.41
CA ALA A 61 8.95 -12.88 -4.00
C ALA A 61 9.39 -13.76 -5.19
N PRO A 62 9.98 -13.17 -6.25
CA PRO A 62 10.32 -13.90 -7.48
C PRO A 62 11.49 -14.88 -7.32
N ASP A 63 12.29 -14.73 -6.26
CA ASP A 63 13.46 -15.57 -5.97
C ASP A 63 13.33 -16.28 -4.61
N ALA A 64 14.09 -17.37 -4.48
CA ALA A 64 14.04 -18.23 -3.30
C ALA A 64 14.45 -17.52 -2.01
N VAL A 65 15.34 -16.51 -2.06
CA VAL A 65 15.81 -15.80 -0.86
C VAL A 65 14.73 -14.87 -0.33
N ARG A 66 14.05 -14.12 -1.21
CA ARG A 66 12.88 -13.31 -0.82
C ARG A 66 11.73 -14.16 -0.30
N ALA A 67 11.41 -15.27 -0.98
CA ALA A 67 10.35 -16.18 -0.53
C ALA A 67 10.66 -16.74 0.87
N ARG A 68 11.92 -17.13 1.10
CA ARG A 68 12.41 -17.57 2.41
C ARG A 68 12.34 -16.47 3.47
N GLY A 69 12.79 -15.26 3.15
CA GLY A 69 12.72 -14.11 4.06
C GLY A 69 11.31 -13.86 4.58
N TRP A 70 10.32 -13.85 3.70
CA TRP A 70 8.91 -13.75 4.11
C TRP A 70 8.46 -14.91 4.98
N ALA A 71 8.79 -16.15 4.60
CA ALA A 71 8.39 -17.33 5.35
C ALA A 71 8.98 -17.35 6.78
N MET A 72 10.25 -16.93 6.94
CA MET A 72 10.89 -16.80 8.25
C MET A 72 10.25 -15.68 9.10
N LEU A 73 9.89 -14.54 8.49
CA LEU A 73 9.20 -13.46 9.19
C LEU A 73 7.80 -13.89 9.65
N PHE A 74 7.05 -14.65 8.84
CA PHE A 74 5.75 -15.19 9.22
C PHE A 74 5.84 -16.15 10.39
N GLU A 75 6.81 -17.07 10.34
CA GLU A 75 7.10 -18.01 11.43
C GLU A 75 7.44 -17.24 12.71
N ALA A 76 8.32 -16.24 12.63
CA ALA A 76 8.78 -15.45 13.76
C ALA A 76 7.65 -14.64 14.43
N ARG A 77 6.72 -14.07 13.66
CA ARG A 77 5.59 -13.31 14.21
C ARG A 77 4.39 -14.16 14.62
N GLY A 78 4.38 -15.44 14.24
CA GLY A 78 3.26 -16.36 14.52
C GLY A 78 1.97 -16.00 13.78
N ASP A 79 2.05 -15.18 12.74
CA ASP A 79 0.93 -14.71 11.94
C ASP A 79 1.28 -14.73 10.44
N ARG A 80 0.32 -15.23 9.66
CA ARG A 80 0.40 -15.28 8.20
C ARG A 80 -0.77 -14.46 7.64
N PRO A 81 -0.51 -13.27 7.09
CA PRO A 81 -1.53 -12.36 6.64
C PRO A 81 -2.20 -12.90 5.38
N GLN A 82 -3.43 -12.48 5.15
CA GLN A 82 -4.25 -12.96 4.05
C GLN A 82 -3.59 -12.76 2.67
N TRP A 83 -2.87 -11.66 2.47
CA TRP A 83 -2.19 -11.39 1.19
C TRP A 83 -1.18 -12.48 0.81
N ALA A 84 -0.63 -13.20 1.80
CA ALA A 84 0.38 -14.24 1.64
C ALA A 84 -0.18 -15.62 1.27
N GLU A 85 -1.50 -15.77 1.08
CA GLU A 85 -2.13 -17.04 0.66
C GLU A 85 -1.57 -17.57 -0.67
N SER A 86 -1.18 -16.68 -1.58
CA SER A 86 -0.60 -17.04 -2.89
C SER A 86 0.88 -17.44 -2.85
N LEU A 87 1.57 -17.29 -1.70
CA LEU A 87 2.95 -17.74 -1.55
C LEU A 87 2.99 -19.25 -1.26
N PRO A 88 3.79 -20.03 -2.00
CA PRO A 88 3.87 -21.46 -1.77
C PRO A 88 4.38 -21.75 -0.34
N PRO A 89 3.85 -22.79 0.33
CA PRO A 89 4.41 -23.23 1.61
C PRO A 89 5.85 -23.72 1.38
N LEU A 90 6.76 -23.36 2.29
CA LEU A 90 8.16 -23.76 2.24
C LEU A 90 8.48 -24.69 3.41
N ASP A 91 9.37 -25.67 3.17
CA ASP A 91 10.02 -26.43 4.25
C ASP A 91 11.09 -25.54 4.87
N LEU A 92 10.75 -24.90 5.99
CA LEU A 92 11.63 -23.94 6.65
C LEU A 92 12.96 -24.55 7.11
N ASP A 93 13.01 -25.85 7.45
CA ASP A 93 14.26 -26.52 7.85
C ASP A 93 15.16 -26.78 6.64
N ALA A 94 14.59 -27.14 5.50
CA ALA A 94 15.34 -27.25 4.24
C ALA A 94 15.84 -25.87 3.77
N GLU A 95 14.99 -24.86 3.85
CA GLU A 95 15.31 -23.50 3.42
C GLU A 95 16.38 -22.86 4.31
N GLU A 96 16.34 -23.05 5.62
CA GLU A 96 17.38 -22.55 6.54
C GLU A 96 18.73 -23.20 6.24
N ARG A 97 18.77 -24.51 5.98
CA ARG A 97 20.01 -25.20 5.58
C ARG A 97 20.55 -24.68 4.23
N ALA A 98 19.67 -24.48 3.25
CA ALA A 98 20.05 -23.93 1.96
C ALA A 98 20.60 -22.50 2.08
N HIS A 99 20.00 -21.68 2.96
CA HIS A 99 20.48 -20.32 3.22
C HIS A 99 21.83 -20.32 3.92
N GLN A 100 22.03 -21.16 4.93
CA GLN A 100 23.31 -21.26 5.61
C GLN A 100 24.43 -21.67 4.64
N ALA A 101 24.16 -22.62 3.76
CA ALA A 101 25.10 -23.00 2.69
C ALA A 101 25.42 -21.81 1.78
N PHE A 102 24.41 -21.03 1.38
CA PHE A 102 24.60 -19.80 0.59
C PHE A 102 25.46 -18.75 1.32
N LEU A 103 25.22 -18.52 2.62
CA LEU A 103 25.96 -17.53 3.39
C LEU A 103 27.43 -17.91 3.58
N THR A 104 27.72 -19.20 3.77
CA THR A 104 29.08 -19.72 3.94
C THR A 104 29.85 -19.92 2.63
N ARG A 105 29.19 -19.78 1.47
CA ARG A 105 29.82 -19.95 0.16
C ARG A 105 30.92 -18.91 -0.05
N GLN A 106 32.13 -19.38 -0.32
CA GLN A 106 33.24 -18.52 -0.72
C GLN A 106 32.96 -17.92 -2.10
N VAL A 107 33.30 -16.64 -2.25
CA VAL A 107 33.17 -15.88 -3.49
C VAL A 107 34.57 -15.62 -4.02
N SER A 108 34.80 -15.87 -5.31
CA SER A 108 36.03 -15.45 -5.97
C SER A 108 35.84 -14.04 -6.52
N ASP A 109 36.89 -13.20 -6.47
CA ASP A 109 36.90 -11.88 -7.12
C ASP A 109 36.68 -11.98 -8.66
N LEU A 110 36.74 -13.19 -9.20
CA LEU A 110 36.61 -13.53 -10.62
C LEU A 110 35.31 -14.31 -10.94
N ASP A 111 34.41 -14.49 -9.98
CA ASP A 111 33.11 -15.12 -10.19
C ASP A 111 32.27 -14.28 -11.18
N GLY A 112 31.75 -14.91 -12.24
CA GLY A 112 30.93 -14.27 -13.28
C GLY A 112 31.72 -13.56 -14.40
N LEU A 113 33.01 -13.24 -14.21
CA LEU A 113 33.85 -12.57 -15.22
C LEU A 113 34.22 -13.48 -16.41
N PHE A 114 34.19 -14.79 -16.22
CA PHE A 114 34.59 -15.78 -17.22
C PHE A 114 33.58 -16.93 -17.36
N GLU A 115 32.32 -16.74 -16.94
CA GLU A 115 31.28 -17.75 -17.13
C GLU A 115 31.17 -18.15 -18.61
N GLY A 116 31.34 -19.44 -18.91
CA GLY A 116 31.35 -19.99 -20.27
C GLY A 116 32.70 -19.99 -21.00
N SER A 117 33.77 -19.48 -20.39
CA SER A 117 35.13 -19.50 -20.97
C SER A 117 35.88 -20.80 -20.67
N PRO A 118 36.63 -21.37 -21.63
CA PRO A 118 37.45 -22.57 -21.41
C PRO A 118 38.59 -22.38 -20.39
N VAL A 119 38.86 -21.13 -19.94
CA VAL A 119 39.93 -20.80 -18.98
C VAL A 119 39.41 -20.65 -17.53
N ALA A 120 38.09 -20.73 -17.31
CA ALA A 120 37.48 -20.53 -15.98
C ALA A 120 38.07 -21.48 -14.90
N GLY A 121 38.37 -22.73 -15.26
CA GLY A 121 38.97 -23.72 -14.35
C GLY A 121 40.43 -23.45 -13.98
N ALA A 122 41.21 -22.80 -14.86
CA ALA A 122 42.61 -22.45 -14.59
C ALA A 122 42.74 -21.20 -13.71
N ILE A 123 41.76 -20.31 -13.76
CA ILE A 123 41.73 -19.05 -13.00
C ILE A 123 41.25 -19.26 -11.56
N GLY A 124 40.36 -20.24 -11.31
CA GLY A 124 39.93 -20.60 -9.96
C GLY A 124 41.08 -21.04 -9.02
N ALA A 125 42.21 -21.47 -9.59
CA ALA A 125 43.42 -21.78 -8.83
C ALA A 125 44.28 -20.55 -8.46
N LEU A 126 44.05 -19.39 -9.11
CA LEU A 126 44.83 -18.16 -8.94
C LEU A 126 44.17 -17.13 -8.01
N ALA A 127 42.86 -17.23 -7.80
CA ALA A 127 42.11 -16.36 -6.89
C ALA A 127 41.40 -17.20 -5.81
N PRO A 128 42.03 -17.41 -4.64
CA PRO A 128 41.41 -18.19 -3.56
C PRO A 128 40.11 -17.51 -3.14
N GLY A 129 39.03 -18.30 -3.07
CA GLY A 129 37.72 -17.82 -2.64
C GLY A 129 37.79 -17.21 -1.25
N ARG A 130 37.22 -16.01 -1.08
CA ARG A 130 37.14 -15.32 0.21
C ARG A 130 35.68 -15.32 0.69
N PRO A 131 35.47 -15.36 2.01
CA PRO A 131 34.14 -15.10 2.56
C PRO A 131 33.69 -13.68 2.18
N ASP A 132 32.47 -13.54 1.68
CA ASP A 132 31.84 -12.23 1.53
C ASP A 132 31.58 -11.65 2.94
N PRO A 133 32.12 -10.47 3.29
CA PRO A 133 31.97 -9.90 4.63
C PRO A 133 30.50 -9.65 5.01
N VAL A 134 29.64 -9.32 4.04
CA VAL A 134 28.20 -9.12 4.27
C VAL A 134 27.54 -10.45 4.64
N ARG A 135 27.86 -11.52 3.92
CA ARG A 135 27.31 -12.86 4.20
C ARG A 135 27.88 -13.44 5.48
N ALA A 136 29.14 -13.17 5.79
CA ALA A 136 29.79 -13.60 7.02
C ALA A 136 29.13 -12.97 8.26
N ALA A 137 28.79 -11.67 8.21
CA ALA A 137 28.05 -11.01 9.29
C ALA A 137 26.66 -11.64 9.52
N LEU A 138 25.93 -11.93 8.44
CA LEU A 138 24.64 -12.61 8.52
C LEU A 138 24.77 -14.04 9.06
N ALA A 139 25.77 -14.80 8.62
CA ALA A 139 26.05 -16.16 9.10
C ALA A 139 26.41 -16.19 10.60
N ALA A 140 27.02 -15.11 11.10
CA ALA A 140 27.34 -14.94 12.52
C ALA A 140 26.14 -14.46 13.36
N GLY A 141 25.01 -14.13 12.74
CA GLY A 141 23.85 -13.56 13.43
C GLY A 141 24.09 -12.14 13.94
N ASP A 142 24.95 -11.37 13.25
CA ASP A 142 25.33 -10.00 13.59
C ASP A 142 24.66 -8.98 12.65
N PRO A 143 23.42 -8.52 12.98
CA PRO A 143 22.69 -7.58 12.15
C PRO A 143 23.30 -6.16 12.20
N ASP A 144 24.00 -5.80 13.27
CA ASP A 144 24.64 -4.49 13.42
C ASP A 144 25.92 -4.41 12.57
N GLY A 145 26.72 -5.48 12.58
CA GLY A 145 27.87 -5.63 11.69
C GLY A 145 27.45 -5.69 10.22
N TRP A 146 26.35 -6.40 9.91
CA TRP A 146 25.77 -6.37 8.57
C TRP A 146 25.36 -4.95 8.16
N ALA A 147 24.66 -4.22 9.03
CA ALA A 147 24.22 -2.86 8.76
C ALA A 147 25.39 -1.93 8.44
N GLY A 148 26.46 -1.99 9.25
CA GLY A 148 27.67 -1.20 9.04
C GLY A 148 28.32 -1.42 7.66
N LEU A 149 28.23 -2.64 7.11
CA LEU A 149 28.75 -2.99 5.79
C LEU A 149 27.85 -2.53 4.63
N VAL A 150 26.55 -2.33 4.87
CA VAL A 150 25.57 -1.94 3.86
C VAL A 150 25.07 -0.50 4.01
N THR A 151 25.60 0.27 4.97
CA THR A 151 25.21 1.67 5.23
C THR A 151 25.26 2.56 4.00
N ASN A 152 26.15 2.32 3.03
CA ASN A 152 26.22 3.15 1.81
C ASN A 152 25.58 2.51 0.58
N ARG A 153 24.85 1.40 0.75
CA ARG A 153 24.12 0.76 -0.35
C ARG A 153 22.72 1.39 -0.46
N PRO A 154 22.30 1.81 -1.67
CA PRO A 154 20.97 2.36 -1.88
C PRO A 154 19.87 1.31 -1.70
N GLU A 155 20.18 0.04 -1.98
CA GLU A 155 19.25 -1.08 -1.89
C GLU A 155 19.93 -2.25 -1.14
N PRO A 156 19.93 -2.26 0.21
CA PRO A 156 20.55 -3.32 0.99
C PRO A 156 19.78 -4.64 0.84
N ASP A 157 20.48 -5.79 0.82
CA ASP A 157 19.84 -7.11 0.68
C ASP A 157 19.15 -7.55 1.98
N VAL A 158 18.00 -6.95 2.25
CA VAL A 158 17.14 -7.23 3.40
C VAL A 158 16.50 -8.62 3.33
N ALA A 159 16.45 -9.23 2.14
CA ALA A 159 15.97 -10.59 1.99
C ALA A 159 16.94 -11.60 2.60
N ALA A 160 18.23 -11.44 2.33
CA ALA A 160 19.26 -12.27 2.97
C ALA A 160 19.28 -12.12 4.50
N LEU A 161 19.02 -10.91 5.00
CA LEU A 161 18.90 -10.61 6.43
C LEU A 161 17.70 -11.36 7.06
N ALA A 162 16.52 -11.27 6.45
CA ALA A 162 15.29 -11.91 6.94
C ALA A 162 15.29 -13.44 6.81
N ALA A 163 16.16 -14.01 5.97
CA ALA A 163 16.13 -15.41 5.56
C ALA A 163 16.73 -16.41 6.59
N THR A 164 17.03 -16.00 7.82
CA THR A 164 17.41 -16.90 8.93
C THR A 164 16.41 -16.80 10.07
N ARG A 165 16.10 -17.91 10.75
CA ARG A 165 15.14 -17.88 11.88
C ARG A 165 15.61 -16.99 13.04
N PRO A 166 16.89 -17.04 13.49
CA PRO A 166 17.34 -16.23 14.62
C PRO A 166 17.25 -14.73 14.32
N LEU A 167 17.61 -14.30 13.10
CA LEU A 167 17.52 -12.88 12.73
C LEU A 167 16.06 -12.47 12.52
N ALA A 168 15.25 -13.25 11.81
CA ALA A 168 13.83 -12.96 11.63
C ALA A 168 13.12 -12.73 12.98
N ARG A 169 13.40 -13.59 13.98
CA ARG A 169 12.90 -13.40 15.34
C ARG A 169 13.33 -12.09 15.96
N ARG A 170 14.63 -11.74 15.88
CA ARG A 170 15.13 -10.46 16.42
C ARG A 170 14.48 -9.24 15.75
N LEU A 171 14.24 -9.29 14.44
CA LEU A 171 13.60 -8.20 13.69
C LEU A 171 12.13 -8.04 14.10
N VAL A 172 11.41 -9.14 14.27
CA VAL A 172 10.03 -9.13 14.81
C VAL A 172 9.97 -8.62 16.26
N GLU A 173 10.99 -8.94 17.06
CA GLU A 173 11.16 -8.41 18.43
C GLU A 173 11.58 -6.93 18.48
N GLY A 174 11.75 -6.28 17.31
CA GLY A 174 11.97 -4.84 17.19
C GLY A 174 13.42 -4.41 16.92
N ALA A 175 14.31 -5.32 16.52
CA ALA A 175 15.63 -4.93 16.04
C ALA A 175 15.50 -4.08 14.76
N ASP A 176 16.15 -2.91 14.76
CA ASP A 176 16.17 -1.96 13.64
C ASP A 176 17.63 -1.72 13.20
N PRO A 177 18.25 -2.69 12.49
CA PRO A 177 19.67 -2.63 12.16
C PRO A 177 20.03 -1.46 11.25
N LEU A 178 19.08 -1.02 10.39
CA LEU A 178 19.28 0.13 9.52
C LEU A 178 18.94 1.46 10.21
N GLY A 179 18.47 1.40 11.46
CA GLY A 179 18.10 2.56 12.25
C GLY A 179 17.10 3.44 11.52
N LEU A 180 16.05 2.89 10.91
CA LEU A 180 15.04 3.66 10.18
C LEU A 180 14.12 4.46 11.10
N GLY A 181 14.00 4.02 12.36
CA GLY A 181 13.15 4.63 13.36
C GLY A 181 11.65 4.35 13.15
N PRO A 182 10.80 4.80 14.09
CA PRO A 182 9.41 4.38 14.15
C PRO A 182 8.46 5.14 13.23
N ASP A 183 8.87 6.27 12.63
CA ASP A 183 8.00 7.15 11.83
C ASP A 183 8.23 6.98 10.31
N TRP A 184 9.48 6.73 9.92
CA TRP A 184 9.85 6.65 8.51
C TRP A 184 9.17 5.48 7.78
N PRO A 185 9.03 4.27 8.36
CA PRO A 185 8.32 3.17 7.70
C PRO A 185 6.88 3.50 7.28
N GLN A 186 6.19 4.30 8.09
CA GLN A 186 4.81 4.74 7.87
C GLN A 186 4.76 5.76 6.75
N GLN A 187 5.70 6.71 6.74
CA GLN A 187 5.85 7.70 5.68
C GLN A 187 6.18 7.03 4.34
N CYS A 188 7.13 6.08 4.34
CA CYS A 188 7.53 5.32 3.16
C CYS A 188 6.36 4.51 2.59
N ALA A 189 5.66 3.74 3.43
CA ALA A 189 4.47 3.00 3.00
C ALA A 189 3.39 3.95 2.45
N GLY A 190 3.11 5.08 3.12
CA GLY A 190 2.12 6.06 2.69
C GLY A 190 2.43 6.66 1.32
N ALA A 191 3.69 7.06 1.09
CA ALA A 191 4.14 7.61 -0.18
C ALA A 191 4.07 6.59 -1.33
N LEU A 192 4.48 5.34 -1.09
CA LEU A 192 4.40 4.28 -2.11
C LEU A 192 2.96 3.88 -2.42
N ILE A 193 2.06 3.85 -1.42
CA ILE A 193 0.63 3.65 -1.64
C ILE A 193 0.04 4.78 -2.48
N ALA A 194 0.42 6.04 -2.21
CA ALA A 194 0.00 7.18 -3.01
C ALA A 194 0.48 7.05 -4.46
N ALA A 195 1.76 6.72 -4.68
CA ALA A 195 2.34 6.51 -6.01
C ALA A 195 1.65 5.36 -6.77
N LEU A 196 1.33 4.25 -6.09
CA LEU A 196 0.57 3.14 -6.68
C LEU A 196 -0.82 3.57 -7.14
N ARG A 197 -1.53 4.37 -6.33
CA ARG A 197 -2.87 4.87 -6.67
C ARG A 197 -2.85 5.89 -7.80
N GLU A 198 -1.78 6.68 -7.89
CA GLU A 198 -1.57 7.61 -9.00
C GLU A 198 -1.33 6.86 -10.31
N ARG A 199 -0.47 5.85 -10.29
CA ARG A 199 -0.14 5.04 -11.46
C ARG A 199 -1.29 4.14 -11.92
N TYR A 200 -1.95 3.46 -10.98
CA TYR A 200 -3.05 2.55 -11.23
C TYR A 200 -4.33 3.19 -10.69
N PRO A 201 -4.86 4.23 -11.38
CA PRO A 201 -6.10 4.85 -10.95
C PRO A 201 -7.17 3.76 -10.95
N ALA A 202 -7.88 3.63 -9.83
CA ALA A 202 -9.04 2.78 -9.79
C ALA A 202 -9.97 3.21 -10.94
N GLY A 203 -10.32 2.27 -11.81
CA GLY A 203 -11.36 2.52 -12.79
C GLY A 203 -12.60 3.06 -12.08
N THR A 204 -13.38 3.90 -12.76
CA THR A 204 -14.59 4.51 -12.23
C THR A 204 -15.52 3.41 -11.69
N ARG A 205 -15.53 3.20 -10.36
CA ARG A 205 -16.36 2.17 -9.72
C ARG A 205 -17.82 2.38 -10.09
N SER A 206 -18.61 1.33 -10.23
CA SER A 206 -20.06 1.57 -10.32
C SER A 206 -20.56 2.25 -9.04
N TRP A 207 -21.65 3.00 -9.11
CA TRP A 207 -22.26 3.60 -7.91
C TRP A 207 -22.55 2.57 -6.81
N PRO A 208 -23.14 1.40 -7.12
CA PRO A 208 -23.30 0.30 -6.16
C PRO A 208 -21.98 -0.12 -5.49
N ASP A 209 -20.91 -0.30 -6.26
CA ASP A 209 -19.62 -0.74 -5.71
C ASP A 209 -18.98 0.33 -4.81
N LEU A 210 -19.06 1.60 -5.20
CA LEU A 210 -18.55 2.72 -4.41
C LEU A 210 -19.26 2.80 -3.05
N ILE A 211 -20.59 2.75 -3.04
CA ILE A 211 -21.40 2.83 -1.82
C ILE A 211 -21.18 1.59 -0.94
N ALA A 212 -21.13 0.39 -1.53
CA ALA A 212 -20.87 -0.84 -0.80
C ALA A 212 -19.48 -0.84 -0.14
N ALA A 213 -18.45 -0.34 -0.83
CA ALA A 213 -17.09 -0.23 -0.28
C ALA A 213 -17.04 0.72 0.92
N ILE A 214 -17.67 1.90 0.81
CA ILE A 214 -17.75 2.89 1.90
C ILE A 214 -18.46 2.29 3.12
N LEU A 215 -19.65 1.70 2.93
CA LEU A 215 -20.44 1.14 4.02
C LEU A 215 -19.75 -0.04 4.70
N ARG A 216 -19.05 -0.88 3.94
CA ARG A 216 -18.25 -1.98 4.48
C ARG A 216 -17.15 -1.47 5.41
N LEU A 217 -16.39 -0.46 4.98
CA LEU A 217 -15.33 0.15 5.80
C LEU A 217 -15.89 0.86 7.04
N ARG A 218 -17.13 1.37 6.96
CA ARG A 218 -17.84 1.96 8.10
C ARG A 218 -18.50 0.93 9.03
N GLY A 219 -18.54 -0.35 8.65
CA GLY A 219 -19.33 -1.36 9.38
C GLY A 219 -20.84 -1.11 9.35
N GLN A 220 -21.35 -0.43 8.32
CA GLN A 220 -22.74 0.01 8.18
C GLN A 220 -23.48 -0.74 7.06
N ARG A 221 -24.81 -0.60 7.04
CA ARG A 221 -25.68 -1.19 6.01
C ARG A 221 -26.27 -0.10 5.10
N PRO A 222 -26.53 -0.42 3.83
CA PRO A 222 -27.11 0.54 2.90
C PRO A 222 -28.53 0.94 3.30
N GLY A 223 -28.88 2.19 3.00
CA GLY A 223 -30.25 2.67 3.05
C GLY A 223 -31.08 2.06 1.93
N ARG A 224 -32.40 2.29 1.96
CA ARG A 224 -33.25 1.95 0.81
C ARG A 224 -32.99 2.95 -0.31
N PRO A 225 -32.99 2.54 -1.59
CA PRO A 225 -32.95 3.47 -2.72
C PRO A 225 -34.11 4.47 -2.71
N ALA A 226 -33.85 5.68 -3.20
CA ALA A 226 -34.91 6.64 -3.49
C ALA A 226 -35.69 6.19 -4.73
N THR A 227 -37.01 6.39 -4.71
CA THR A 227 -37.83 6.13 -5.90
C THR A 227 -37.68 7.27 -6.91
N PRO A 228 -37.84 7.02 -8.23
CA PRO A 228 -37.84 8.09 -9.23
C PRO A 228 -38.86 9.21 -8.94
N ALA A 229 -40.03 8.85 -8.40
CA ALA A 229 -41.05 9.80 -7.97
C ALA A 229 -40.59 10.63 -6.75
N GLY A 230 -39.87 10.01 -5.81
CA GLY A 230 -39.28 10.71 -4.66
C GLY A 230 -38.21 11.72 -5.07
N ILE A 231 -37.34 11.36 -6.03
CA ILE A 231 -36.33 12.27 -6.59
C ILE A 231 -37.02 13.45 -7.30
N ALA A 232 -38.02 13.18 -8.15
CA ALA A 232 -38.75 14.23 -8.85
C ALA A 232 -39.50 15.17 -7.89
N ALA A 233 -40.08 14.63 -6.81
CA ALA A 233 -40.73 15.44 -5.77
C ALA A 233 -39.72 16.32 -5.02
N ALA A 234 -38.52 15.82 -4.76
CA ALA A 234 -37.44 16.60 -4.17
C ALA A 234 -37.00 17.74 -5.10
N GLU A 235 -36.73 17.46 -6.38
CA GLU A 235 -36.36 18.47 -7.37
C GLU A 235 -37.43 19.55 -7.52
N HIS A 236 -38.71 19.16 -7.53
CA HIS A 236 -39.82 20.11 -7.56
C HIS A 236 -39.85 21.01 -6.32
N ARG A 237 -39.64 20.45 -5.12
CA ARG A 237 -39.59 21.21 -3.86
C ARG A 237 -38.38 22.14 -3.80
N LEU A 238 -37.23 21.70 -4.30
CA LEU A 238 -35.98 22.47 -4.32
C LEU A 238 -35.98 23.56 -5.41
N GLY A 239 -36.87 23.47 -6.41
CA GLY A 239 -36.91 24.40 -7.53
C GLY A 239 -35.75 24.25 -8.52
N VAL A 240 -34.92 23.21 -8.36
CA VAL A 240 -33.74 22.93 -9.19
C VAL A 240 -33.66 21.43 -9.51
N ARG A 241 -33.17 21.12 -10.71
CA ARG A 241 -32.80 19.75 -11.06
C ARG A 241 -31.47 19.41 -10.39
N LEU A 242 -31.41 18.26 -9.72
CA LEU A 242 -30.20 17.79 -9.06
C LEU A 242 -29.14 17.36 -10.09
N PRO A 243 -27.85 17.39 -9.75
CA PRO A 243 -26.79 16.84 -10.59
C PRO A 243 -27.08 15.37 -10.94
N ASP A 244 -26.76 14.94 -12.17
CA ASP A 244 -27.05 13.57 -12.60
C ASP A 244 -26.31 12.53 -11.75
N ASP A 245 -25.08 12.81 -11.31
CA ASP A 245 -24.32 11.91 -10.43
C ASP A 245 -24.96 11.78 -9.03
N TYR A 246 -25.53 12.85 -8.49
CA TYR A 246 -26.29 12.81 -7.23
C TYR A 246 -27.63 12.09 -7.38
N ARG A 247 -28.30 12.22 -8.53
CA ARG A 247 -29.52 11.45 -8.84
C ARG A 247 -29.20 9.96 -8.89
N ASP A 248 -28.12 9.58 -9.57
CA ASP A 248 -27.66 8.19 -9.64
C ASP A 248 -27.35 7.64 -8.23
N PHE A 249 -26.66 8.42 -7.39
CA PHE A 249 -26.44 8.06 -5.98
C PHE A 249 -27.76 7.76 -5.24
N LEU A 250 -28.76 8.63 -5.36
CA LEU A 250 -30.06 8.45 -4.71
C LEU A 250 -30.79 7.18 -5.21
N THR A 251 -30.59 6.78 -6.47
CA THR A 251 -31.14 5.51 -6.99
C THR A 251 -30.47 4.26 -6.43
N VAL A 252 -29.32 4.39 -5.75
CA VAL A 252 -28.65 3.29 -5.06
C VAL A 252 -28.90 3.34 -3.56
N THR A 253 -28.91 4.52 -2.95
CA THR A 253 -29.21 4.72 -1.52
C THR A 253 -29.82 6.10 -1.26
N ASP A 254 -30.93 6.16 -0.52
CA ASP A 254 -31.59 7.41 -0.14
C ASP A 254 -30.90 8.04 1.08
N GLY A 255 -29.78 8.71 0.81
CA GLY A 255 -28.88 9.23 1.84
C GLY A 255 -27.86 8.21 2.32
N LEU A 256 -27.02 8.64 3.27
CA LEU A 256 -25.90 7.86 3.80
C LEU A 256 -25.73 8.14 5.30
N PRO A 257 -25.59 7.14 6.17
CA PRO A 257 -25.35 7.39 7.59
C PRO A 257 -24.04 8.14 7.83
N ALA A 258 -23.93 8.85 8.95
CA ALA A 258 -22.68 9.51 9.34
C ALA A 258 -21.59 8.49 9.69
N ASP A 259 -20.33 8.88 9.55
CA ASP A 259 -19.20 8.24 10.21
C ASP A 259 -18.43 9.26 11.09
N VAL A 260 -17.27 8.88 11.60
CA VAL A 260 -16.46 9.72 12.50
C VAL A 260 -16.03 11.05 11.86
N VAL A 261 -15.79 11.05 10.54
CA VAL A 261 -15.21 12.18 9.80
C VAL A 261 -16.12 12.72 8.69
N PHE A 262 -17.23 12.04 8.39
CA PHE A 262 -18.13 12.39 7.30
C PHE A 262 -19.59 12.47 7.80
N PRO A 263 -20.32 13.56 7.49
CA PRO A 263 -21.65 13.79 8.02
C PRO A 263 -22.69 12.81 7.45
N ARG A 264 -23.85 12.75 8.09
CA ARG A 264 -25.00 12.03 7.53
C ARG A 264 -25.43 12.75 6.26
N LEU A 265 -25.51 12.04 5.13
CA LEU A 265 -26.17 12.55 3.94
C LEU A 265 -27.68 12.38 4.05
N LEU A 266 -28.39 13.44 3.74
CA LEU A 266 -29.83 13.54 3.85
C LEU A 266 -30.52 12.69 2.77
N PRO A 267 -31.65 12.03 3.08
CA PRO A 267 -32.51 11.45 2.06
C PRO A 267 -33.17 12.55 1.20
N ALA A 268 -33.66 12.19 0.02
CA ALA A 268 -34.32 13.07 -0.94
C ALA A 268 -35.46 13.89 -0.31
N ALA A 269 -36.18 13.31 0.64
CA ALA A 269 -37.27 13.98 1.35
C ALA A 269 -36.81 15.08 2.32
N GLU A 270 -35.56 15.04 2.79
CA GLU A 270 -34.99 15.99 3.76
C GLU A 270 -34.10 17.06 3.11
N LEU A 271 -33.81 16.94 1.80
CA LEU A 271 -33.04 17.95 1.07
C LEU A 271 -33.72 19.32 1.15
N ARG A 272 -32.88 20.34 1.33
CA ARG A 272 -33.28 21.74 1.41
C ARG A 272 -32.35 22.62 0.58
N THR A 273 -32.87 23.74 0.08
CA THR A 273 -32.08 24.78 -0.56
C THR A 273 -31.88 25.94 0.40
N GLU A 274 -30.72 26.59 0.31
CA GLU A 274 -30.42 27.85 0.98
C GLU A 274 -29.62 28.67 -0.03
N ASP A 275 -30.12 29.85 -0.39
CA ASP A 275 -29.61 30.64 -1.52
C ASP A 275 -29.45 29.78 -2.81
N ASP A 276 -28.26 29.78 -3.41
CA ASP A 276 -27.93 29.06 -4.64
C ASP A 276 -27.31 27.66 -4.40
N VAL A 277 -27.43 27.12 -3.18
CA VAL A 277 -26.89 25.79 -2.83
C VAL A 277 -27.97 24.82 -2.35
N VAL A 278 -27.78 23.54 -2.67
CA VAL A 278 -28.58 22.43 -2.12
C VAL A 278 -27.80 21.82 -0.96
N ILE A 279 -28.41 21.79 0.21
CA ILE A 279 -27.82 21.22 1.42
C ILE A 279 -28.15 19.73 1.45
N ILE A 280 -27.11 18.90 1.42
CA ILE A 280 -27.25 17.44 1.29
C ILE A 280 -26.79 16.67 2.53
N SER A 281 -26.41 17.35 3.62
CA SER A 281 -25.97 16.71 4.86
C SER A 281 -26.52 17.32 6.14
N ALA A 282 -26.48 16.53 7.22
CA ALA A 282 -26.65 16.96 8.61
C ALA A 282 -25.41 16.56 9.45
N PRO A 283 -24.69 17.52 10.07
CA PRO A 283 -24.86 18.98 9.95
C PRO A 283 -24.64 19.48 8.51
N ALA A 284 -25.04 20.72 8.21
CA ALA A 284 -25.01 21.32 6.87
C ALA A 284 -23.59 21.67 6.39
N THR A 285 -22.72 20.67 6.34
CA THR A 285 -21.30 20.77 5.99
C THR A 285 -21.00 20.23 4.59
N VAL A 286 -21.91 19.53 3.94
CA VAL A 286 -21.78 19.11 2.54
C VAL A 286 -22.94 19.68 1.72
N LEU A 287 -22.57 20.38 0.66
CA LEU A 287 -23.44 21.19 -0.18
C LEU A 287 -23.22 20.85 -1.65
N LEU A 288 -24.25 21.04 -2.48
CA LEU A 288 -24.13 21.09 -3.93
C LEU A 288 -24.31 22.53 -4.37
N ALA A 289 -23.27 23.12 -4.94
CA ALA A 289 -23.27 24.49 -5.43
C ALA A 289 -23.24 24.51 -6.95
N ARG A 290 -23.96 25.45 -7.56
CA ARG A 290 -23.95 25.64 -9.01
C ARG A 290 -23.13 26.88 -9.37
N THR A 291 -22.02 26.67 -10.08
CA THR A 291 -21.09 27.75 -10.47
C THR A 291 -20.77 27.62 -11.95
N GLY A 292 -20.94 28.69 -12.72
CA GLY A 292 -20.59 28.70 -14.15
C GLY A 292 -21.43 27.75 -15.03
N GLY A 293 -22.59 27.30 -14.53
CA GLY A 293 -23.44 26.31 -15.20
C GLY A 293 -23.26 24.88 -14.69
N ASP A 294 -22.13 24.60 -14.04
CA ASP A 294 -21.73 23.28 -13.55
C ASP A 294 -21.97 23.11 -12.05
N TRP A 295 -22.25 21.87 -11.65
CA TRP A 295 -22.45 21.50 -10.26
C TRP A 295 -21.16 21.05 -9.61
N HIS A 296 -20.92 21.54 -8.39
CA HIS A 296 -19.76 21.19 -7.57
C HIS A 296 -20.25 20.73 -6.20
N ALA A 297 -19.57 19.74 -5.62
CA ALA A 297 -19.80 19.38 -4.22
C ALA A 297 -18.82 20.18 -3.35
N VAL A 298 -19.32 20.81 -2.29
CA VAL A 298 -18.53 21.63 -1.38
C VAL A 298 -18.62 21.05 0.02
N GLU A 299 -17.47 20.77 0.61
CA GLU A 299 -17.33 20.39 2.01
C GLU A 299 -16.87 21.62 2.81
N VAL A 300 -17.62 21.98 3.85
CA VAL A 300 -17.37 23.15 4.70
C VAL A 300 -16.87 22.67 6.06
N ASP A 301 -15.61 22.92 6.34
CA ASP A 301 -15.01 22.74 7.65
C ASP A 301 -14.78 24.12 8.31
N LEU A 302 -15.32 24.31 9.51
CA LEU A 302 -15.22 25.59 10.24
C LEU A 302 -13.80 25.88 10.75
N THR A 303 -12.95 24.87 10.84
CA THR A 303 -11.57 24.95 11.33
C THR A 303 -10.57 25.08 10.18
N PHE A 304 -10.75 24.29 9.12
CA PHE A 304 -9.79 24.16 8.02
C PHE A 304 -10.22 24.83 6.72
N GLY A 305 -11.42 25.41 6.67
CA GLY A 305 -11.97 26.07 5.49
C GLY A 305 -12.79 25.13 4.61
N SER A 306 -13.15 25.59 3.41
CA SER A 306 -13.99 24.83 2.49
C SER A 306 -13.19 24.16 1.37
N SER A 307 -13.55 22.93 1.02
CA SER A 307 -13.00 22.18 -0.11
C SER A 307 -14.07 22.01 -1.18
N ALA A 308 -13.72 22.29 -2.44
CA ALA A 308 -14.61 22.07 -3.59
C ALA A 308 -14.16 20.83 -4.38
N HIS A 309 -15.14 20.06 -4.84
CA HIS A 309 -14.98 18.87 -5.66
C HIS A 309 -15.70 19.07 -7.00
N PRO A 310 -15.15 18.56 -8.11
CA PRO A 310 -15.74 18.72 -9.44
C PRO A 310 -17.10 18.03 -9.59
N SER A 311 -17.47 17.13 -8.68
CA SER A 311 -18.76 16.45 -8.66
C SER A 311 -19.02 15.83 -7.28
N PHE A 312 -20.26 15.41 -7.02
CA PHE A 312 -20.60 14.67 -5.80
C PHE A 312 -19.95 13.30 -5.77
N ARG A 313 -19.82 12.66 -6.93
CA ARG A 313 -19.06 11.42 -7.07
C ARG A 313 -17.59 11.59 -6.63
N ALA A 314 -16.94 12.66 -7.04
CA ALA A 314 -15.54 12.92 -6.68
C ALA A 314 -15.35 13.13 -5.16
N LEU A 315 -16.34 13.73 -4.49
CA LEU A 315 -16.39 13.81 -3.03
C LEU A 315 -16.42 12.41 -2.40
N LEU A 316 -17.32 11.52 -2.83
CA LEU A 316 -17.42 10.17 -2.27
C LEU A 316 -16.20 9.29 -2.59
N GLU A 317 -15.60 9.43 -3.77
CA GLU A 317 -14.34 8.75 -4.11
C GLU A 317 -13.17 9.26 -3.26
N ARG A 318 -13.12 10.56 -2.91
CA ARG A 318 -12.17 11.07 -1.92
C ARG A 318 -12.45 10.49 -0.53
N HIS A 319 -13.71 10.45 -0.10
CA HIS A 319 -14.08 9.88 1.19
C HIS A 319 -13.66 8.42 1.32
N LEU A 320 -13.93 7.61 0.29
CA LEU A 320 -13.50 6.21 0.27
C LEU A 320 -11.96 6.10 0.39
N ARG A 321 -11.19 6.94 -0.31
CA ARG A 321 -9.73 6.93 -0.22
C ARG A 321 -9.21 7.26 1.18
N LEU A 322 -9.91 8.13 1.92
CA LEU A 322 -9.58 8.46 3.31
C LEU A 322 -9.87 7.29 4.25
N LEU A 323 -11.02 6.62 4.09
CA LEU A 323 -11.35 5.41 4.85
C LEU A 323 -10.35 4.26 4.58
N GLU A 324 -9.96 4.07 3.32
CA GLU A 324 -8.96 3.05 2.94
C GLU A 324 -7.55 3.38 3.48
N ALA A 325 -7.27 4.63 3.87
CA ALA A 325 -5.99 5.03 4.45
C ALA A 325 -5.95 4.91 5.99
N SER A 326 -7.11 4.97 6.64
CA SER A 326 -7.25 4.87 8.10
C SER A 326 -7.57 3.46 8.61
N ALA A 327 -8.02 2.56 7.74
CA ALA A 327 -8.19 1.13 8.02
C ALA A 327 -6.86 0.37 8.00
#